data_AF-A0A0S6VSV5-F1
#
_entry.id   AF-A0A0S6VSV5-F1
#
_cell.length_a   1.000
_cell.length_b   1.000
_cell.length_c   1.000
_cell.angle_alpha   90.00
_cell.angle_beta   90.00
_cell.angle_gamma   90.00
#
_symmetry.space_group_name_H-M   'P 1'
#
loop_
_entity.id
_entity.type
_entity.pdbx_description
1 polymer ?
#
loop_
_entity_poly.entity_id
_entity_poly.type
_entity_poly.pdbx_seq_one_letter_code
_entity_poly.pdbx_strand_id
1 'polypeptide(L)'
;MLIWKIAWRNLWRHRGKSLVIGLILFLGAFLMTVGNAIIEGAKEGMSENMVARFTGHLVLKAANEKENDVWNTMSSLKVIPDYPGLKALLQQQDFIESFAPMTRGMAMILNPDGNSDDTYVFGVNFEDYQRTFLENVTPVEGRLLRNGERGLLITEYTREHIFDDNGFWIAPEGMTVEQTALLADQAAQKKLKGVNPEYLADAKKKYDRGELKTVNELIIMGVGSSSFGSDVRVPIKGIFEFKNMHTVWQEATFMDIETFREAFGYISAANNAVELTDQQQAVLNTDAMDDLFQSDVVQETEIQTEGYNLTELQQQTQRADVHIDADQGAYNIVAVKVKPGMTLEEAKTRLQQILDAAGIRVTALTWKQGISAVSQFASITQGALLVFVVFIFFVAIIVIMNTLSMAAIERVAEIGMMRAVGAQKWFVTKMFLSETFILSFIFGGAGILIGIITCIALSAMGIAVSENELVSLMFGGDTFNPIVTPWNMVLGILQLSVVTVLAVVYPMLIARKITPLEAISRD
;
A
#
# COMPACT_ATOMS: atom_id res chain seq x y z
N MET A 1 43.97 33.79 4.29
CA MET A 1 44.05 33.71 5.77
C MET A 1 43.50 34.95 6.49
N LEU A 2 43.74 36.18 6.01
CA LEU A 2 43.29 37.40 6.69
C LEU A 2 41.75 37.50 6.86
N ILE A 3 40.97 37.20 5.80
CA ILE A 3 39.50 37.32 5.80
C ILE A 3 38.85 36.43 6.87
N TRP A 4 39.25 35.16 6.96
CA TRP A 4 38.76 34.22 7.98
C TRP A 4 39.07 34.70 9.41
N LYS A 5 40.25 35.29 9.63
CA LYS A 5 40.66 35.81 10.94
C LYS A 5 39.85 37.05 11.33
N ILE A 6 39.52 37.92 10.37
CA ILE A 6 38.66 39.08 10.57
C ILE A 6 37.23 38.62 10.88
N ALA A 7 36.68 37.70 10.08
CA ALA A 7 35.35 37.16 10.27
C ALA A 7 35.18 36.52 11.65
N TRP A 8 36.12 35.67 12.07
CA TRP A 8 36.11 35.07 13.40
C TRP A 8 36.12 36.11 14.53
N ARG A 9 36.97 37.14 14.42
CA ARG A 9 37.02 38.22 15.41
C ARG A 9 35.72 39.03 15.45
N ASN A 10 35.11 39.29 14.30
CA ASN A 10 33.84 40.02 14.23
C ASN A 10 32.70 39.28 14.92
N LEU A 11 32.62 37.96 14.74
CA LEU A 11 31.63 37.12 15.42
C LEU A 11 31.77 37.23 16.95
N TRP A 12 33.01 37.17 17.44
CA TRP A 12 33.32 37.28 18.87
C TRP A 12 33.12 38.69 19.44
N ARG A 13 33.19 39.72 18.61
CA ARG A 13 32.94 41.12 19.02
C ARG A 13 31.45 41.39 19.22
N HIS A 14 30.59 40.77 18.42
CA HIS A 14 29.12 40.91 18.51
C HIS A 14 28.45 39.58 18.88
N ARG A 15 28.78 39.05 20.05
CA ARG A 15 28.36 37.70 20.49
C ARG A 15 26.85 37.52 20.51
N GLY A 16 26.10 38.50 21.02
CA GLY A 16 24.63 38.42 21.09
C GLY A 16 23.99 38.26 19.71
N LYS A 17 24.36 39.11 18.76
CA LYS A 17 23.80 39.09 17.39
C LYS A 17 24.22 37.83 16.63
N SER A 18 25.49 37.46 16.75
CA SER A 18 26.03 36.24 16.15
C SER A 18 25.34 34.99 16.71
N LEU A 19 24.98 34.99 17.99
CA LEU A 19 24.24 33.92 18.64
C LEU A 19 22.78 33.85 18.17
N VAL A 20 22.10 34.98 17.99
CA VAL A 20 20.73 34.99 17.41
C VAL A 20 20.74 34.42 16.00
N ILE A 21 21.65 34.89 15.13
CA ILE A 21 21.77 34.38 13.75
C ILE A 21 22.12 32.88 13.75
N GLY A 22 23.06 32.48 14.60
CA GLY A 22 23.44 31.09 14.79
C GLY A 22 22.26 30.23 15.23
N LEU A 23 21.47 30.67 16.19
CA LEU A 23 20.32 29.92 16.70
C LEU A 23 19.21 29.75 15.65
N ILE A 24 18.99 30.76 14.79
CA ILE A 24 18.06 30.66 13.67
C ILE A 24 18.55 29.64 12.64
N LEU A 25 19.85 29.70 12.28
CA LEU A 25 20.48 28.73 11.37
C LEU A 25 20.41 27.30 11.94
N PHE A 26 20.66 27.16 13.24
CA PHE A 26 20.55 25.91 13.98
C PHE A 26 19.12 25.35 13.88
N LEU A 27 18.11 26.15 14.25
CA LEU A 27 16.71 25.72 14.25
C LEU A 27 16.23 25.36 12.84
N GLY A 28 16.59 26.17 11.84
CA GLY A 28 16.26 25.90 10.45
C GLY A 28 16.86 24.58 9.96
N ALA A 29 18.16 24.37 10.20
CA ALA A 29 18.85 23.13 9.82
C ALA A 29 18.31 21.90 10.57
N PHE A 30 18.01 22.06 11.86
CA PHE A 30 17.39 21.03 12.69
C PHE A 30 16.02 20.60 12.13
N LEU A 31 15.11 21.56 11.92
CA LEU A 31 13.76 21.29 11.42
C LEU A 31 13.77 20.67 10.02
N MET A 32 14.68 21.12 9.13
CA MET A 32 14.85 20.51 7.81
C MET A 32 15.34 19.07 7.90
N THR A 33 16.32 18.81 8.76
CA THR A 33 16.88 17.47 8.94
C THR A 33 15.82 16.51 9.48
N VAL A 34 15.09 16.92 10.52
CA VAL A 34 13.99 16.12 11.09
C VAL A 34 12.88 15.94 10.06
N GLY A 35 12.46 17.00 9.37
CA GLY A 35 11.41 16.94 8.36
C GLY A 35 11.73 15.98 7.21
N ASN A 36 12.96 16.04 6.67
CA ASN A 36 13.40 15.11 5.62
C ASN A 36 13.46 13.66 6.13
N ALA A 37 13.90 13.43 7.36
CA ALA A 37 13.94 12.10 7.96
C ALA A 37 12.54 11.50 8.18
N ILE A 38 11.57 12.34 8.55
CA ILE A 38 10.15 11.95 8.68
C ILE A 38 9.60 11.55 7.31
N ILE A 39 9.87 12.33 6.25
CA ILE A 39 9.40 12.02 4.89
C ILE A 39 10.01 10.69 4.39
N GLU A 40 11.31 10.47 4.61
CA GLU A 40 11.95 9.22 4.17
C GLU A 40 11.46 8.02 4.99
N GLY A 41 11.29 8.17 6.31
CA GLY A 41 10.69 7.14 7.16
C GLY A 41 9.28 6.76 6.72
N ALA A 42 8.46 7.76 6.37
CA ALA A 42 7.12 7.54 5.85
C ALA A 42 7.09 6.83 4.47
N LYS A 43 8.14 7.03 3.66
CA LYS A 43 8.23 6.41 2.33
C LYS A 43 8.69 4.96 2.43
N GLU A 44 9.70 4.69 3.26
CA GLU A 44 10.24 3.34 3.46
C GLU A 44 9.26 2.47 4.24
N GLY A 45 8.70 2.98 5.34
CA GLY A 45 7.75 2.25 6.18
C GLY A 45 6.51 1.82 5.40
N MET A 46 5.97 2.71 4.57
CA MET A 46 4.87 2.37 3.67
C MET A 46 5.27 1.30 2.64
N SER A 47 6.44 1.45 2.02
CA SER A 47 6.95 0.46 1.04
C SER A 47 7.11 -0.91 1.67
N GLU A 48 7.77 -0.98 2.83
CA GLU A 48 8.00 -2.22 3.58
C GLU A 48 6.66 -2.86 3.98
N ASN A 49 5.72 -2.08 4.51
CA ASN A 49 4.39 -2.57 4.84
C ASN A 49 3.67 -3.18 3.63
N MET A 50 3.61 -2.44 2.52
CA MET A 50 2.86 -2.86 1.35
C MET A 50 3.48 -4.07 0.66
N VAL A 51 4.80 -4.08 0.53
CA VAL A 51 5.53 -5.16 -0.13
C VAL A 51 5.58 -6.41 0.74
N ALA A 52 5.89 -6.25 2.03
CA ALA A 52 6.08 -7.40 2.91
C ALA A 52 4.75 -8.09 3.25
N ARG A 53 3.65 -7.34 3.35
CA ARG A 53 2.38 -7.84 3.92
C ARG A 53 1.22 -7.94 2.94
N PHE A 54 1.25 -7.34 1.74
CA PHE A 54 0.05 -7.33 0.87
C PHE A 54 0.32 -7.57 -0.62
N THR A 55 1.32 -6.92 -1.20
CA THR A 55 1.46 -6.80 -2.67
C THR A 55 2.66 -7.51 -3.26
N GLY A 56 3.71 -7.73 -2.47
CA GLY A 56 5.02 -8.09 -3.00
C GLY A 56 5.70 -6.89 -3.66
N HIS A 57 6.87 -7.10 -4.25
CA HIS A 57 7.58 -6.03 -4.95
C HIS A 57 6.88 -5.71 -6.28
N LEU A 58 6.52 -6.77 -7.01
CA LEU A 58 5.86 -6.70 -8.31
C LEU A 58 4.51 -7.39 -8.24
N VAL A 59 3.58 -6.89 -9.05
CA VAL A 59 2.23 -7.42 -9.20
C VAL A 59 2.03 -7.76 -10.66
N LEU A 60 1.59 -8.98 -10.96
CA LEU A 60 1.29 -9.43 -12.31
C LEU A 60 -0.21 -9.47 -12.53
N LYS A 61 -0.65 -9.02 -13.71
CA LYS A 61 -2.04 -9.05 -14.16
C LYS A 61 -2.13 -9.45 -15.63
N ALA A 62 -3.32 -9.83 -16.10
CA ALA A 62 -3.56 -10.10 -17.52
C ALA A 62 -3.20 -8.89 -18.41
N ALA A 63 -2.55 -9.11 -19.56
CA ALA A 63 -2.08 -8.01 -20.42
C ALA A 63 -3.20 -7.17 -21.05
N ASN A 64 -4.40 -7.74 -21.19
CA ASN A 64 -5.59 -7.06 -21.72
C ASN A 64 -6.44 -6.38 -20.63
N GLU A 65 -5.95 -6.36 -19.39
CA GLU A 65 -6.57 -5.66 -18.27
C GLU A 65 -6.18 -4.18 -18.31
N LYS A 66 -7.17 -3.29 -18.29
CA LYS A 66 -6.95 -1.84 -18.32
C LYS A 66 -6.73 -1.29 -16.92
N GLU A 67 -7.41 -1.87 -15.92
CA GLU A 67 -7.25 -1.46 -14.54
C GLU A 67 -5.83 -1.81 -14.06
N ASN A 68 -5.11 -0.82 -13.55
CA ASN A 68 -3.78 -1.05 -12.98
C ASN A 68 -3.88 -1.26 -11.47
N ASP A 69 -4.90 -0.69 -10.84
CA ASP A 69 -5.15 -0.88 -9.43
C ASP A 69 -5.77 -2.25 -9.19
N VAL A 70 -4.91 -3.21 -8.90
CA VAL A 70 -5.34 -4.58 -8.62
C VAL A 70 -6.01 -4.70 -7.26
N TRP A 71 -6.18 -3.62 -6.50
CA TRP A 71 -6.94 -3.59 -5.26
C TRP A 71 -8.15 -2.66 -5.33
N ASN A 72 -8.39 -2.01 -6.47
CA ASN A 72 -9.61 -1.23 -6.71
C ASN A 72 -10.83 -2.16 -6.73
N THR A 73 -11.58 -2.12 -5.63
CA THR A 73 -12.77 -2.93 -5.40
C THR A 73 -13.89 -2.61 -6.41
N MET A 74 -13.96 -1.40 -6.95
CA MET A 74 -15.05 -1.00 -7.88
C MET A 74 -14.98 -1.65 -9.28
N SER A 75 -13.94 -2.41 -9.60
CA SER A 75 -13.77 -3.05 -10.91
C SER A 75 -13.44 -4.54 -10.79
N SER A 76 -13.96 -5.33 -11.75
CA SER A 76 -13.58 -6.73 -11.91
C SER A 76 -12.29 -6.83 -12.72
N LEU A 77 -11.42 -7.77 -12.34
CA LEU A 77 -10.17 -8.05 -13.05
C LEU A 77 -10.33 -9.27 -13.94
N LYS A 78 -9.68 -9.23 -15.10
CA LYS A 78 -9.55 -10.38 -15.99
C LYS A 78 -8.57 -11.40 -15.44
N VAL A 79 -8.93 -12.66 -15.64
CA VAL A 79 -8.13 -13.84 -15.32
C VAL A 79 -6.90 -13.93 -16.23
N ILE A 80 -5.80 -14.42 -15.66
CA ILE A 80 -4.56 -14.76 -16.37
C ILE A 80 -4.77 -16.09 -17.12
N PRO A 81 -4.69 -16.11 -18.47
CA PRO A 81 -5.06 -17.29 -19.25
C PRO A 81 -4.13 -18.50 -19.07
N ASP A 82 -2.83 -18.27 -18.89
CA ASP A 82 -1.81 -19.33 -18.75
C ASP A 82 -1.01 -19.12 -17.46
N TYR A 83 -1.63 -19.48 -16.33
CA TYR A 83 -0.96 -19.46 -15.03
C TYR A 83 0.04 -20.61 -14.86
N PRO A 84 -0.22 -21.87 -15.29
CA PRO A 84 0.77 -22.95 -15.15
C PRO A 84 2.10 -22.63 -15.84
N GLY A 85 2.06 -22.09 -17.07
CA GLY A 85 3.26 -21.61 -17.77
C GLY A 85 3.94 -20.47 -17.03
N LEU A 86 3.17 -19.52 -16.51
CA LEU A 86 3.69 -18.42 -15.69
C LEU A 86 4.38 -18.93 -14.41
N LYS A 87 3.76 -19.85 -13.68
CA LYS A 87 4.30 -20.45 -12.45
C LYS A 87 5.65 -21.13 -12.71
N ALA A 88 5.73 -21.95 -13.77
CA ALA A 88 6.97 -22.61 -14.16
C ALA A 88 8.08 -21.59 -14.52
N LEU A 89 7.73 -20.51 -15.23
CA LEU A 89 8.66 -19.45 -15.57
C LEU A 89 9.19 -18.72 -14.34
N LEU A 90 8.31 -18.35 -13.39
CA LEU A 90 8.67 -17.64 -12.16
C LEU A 90 9.59 -18.48 -11.27
N GLN A 91 9.35 -19.79 -11.18
CA GLN A 91 10.18 -20.71 -10.40
C GLN A 91 11.62 -20.84 -10.94
N GLN A 92 11.83 -20.59 -12.23
CA GLN A 92 13.17 -20.66 -12.85
C GLN A 92 14.01 -19.41 -12.60
N GLN A 93 13.44 -18.33 -12.05
CA GLN A 93 14.16 -17.06 -11.91
C GLN A 93 14.87 -16.92 -10.56
N ASP A 94 16.19 -16.84 -10.59
CA ASP A 94 17.00 -16.72 -9.37
C ASP A 94 16.75 -15.44 -8.57
N PHE A 95 16.27 -14.37 -9.21
CA PHE A 95 16.00 -13.09 -8.55
C PHE A 95 14.63 -13.04 -7.85
N ILE A 96 13.78 -14.04 -8.06
CA ILE A 96 12.48 -14.15 -7.38
C ILE A 96 12.69 -14.89 -6.05
N GLU A 97 12.17 -14.30 -4.97
CA GLU A 97 12.22 -14.88 -3.63
C GLU A 97 11.03 -15.80 -3.39
N SER A 98 9.82 -15.32 -3.70
CA SER A 98 8.57 -16.06 -3.59
C SER A 98 7.49 -15.39 -4.44
N PHE A 99 6.39 -16.09 -4.69
CA PHE A 99 5.21 -15.51 -5.33
C PHE A 99 3.94 -16.14 -4.74
N ALA A 100 2.86 -15.36 -4.70
CA ALA A 100 1.56 -15.78 -4.23
C ALA A 100 0.50 -15.50 -5.32
N PRO A 101 -0.11 -16.54 -5.90
CA PRO A 101 -1.25 -16.36 -6.77
C PRO A 101 -2.50 -16.02 -5.94
N MET A 102 -3.32 -15.10 -6.45
CA MET A 102 -4.58 -14.75 -5.83
C MET A 102 -5.61 -14.38 -6.89
N THR A 103 -6.87 -14.55 -6.54
CA THR A 103 -7.98 -14.01 -7.30
C THR A 103 -8.81 -13.12 -6.40
N ARG A 104 -9.43 -12.10 -6.98
CA ARG A 104 -10.40 -11.25 -6.27
C ARG A 104 -11.63 -11.01 -7.09
N GLY A 105 -12.76 -10.81 -6.43
CA GLY A 105 -14.01 -10.47 -7.08
C GLY A 105 -15.00 -9.91 -6.09
N MET A 106 -16.00 -9.21 -6.63
CA MET A 106 -17.17 -8.79 -5.87
C MET A 106 -18.13 -9.97 -5.79
N ALA A 107 -18.63 -10.27 -4.59
CA ALA A 107 -19.62 -11.31 -4.38
C ALA A 107 -20.81 -10.76 -3.58
N MET A 108 -21.98 -11.34 -3.83
CA MET A 108 -23.19 -11.06 -3.07
C MET A 108 -23.36 -12.12 -1.99
N ILE A 109 -23.61 -11.70 -0.76
CA ILE A 109 -24.06 -12.53 0.34
C ILE A 109 -25.58 -12.58 0.24
N LEU A 110 -26.12 -13.77 -0.04
CA LEU A 110 -27.56 -13.97 -0.17
C LEU A 110 -28.16 -14.36 1.17
N ASN A 111 -29.06 -13.53 1.69
CA ASN A 111 -29.82 -13.83 2.88
C ASN A 111 -31.09 -14.62 2.50
N PRO A 112 -31.40 -15.75 3.18
CA PRO A 112 -32.68 -16.43 3.04
C PRO A 112 -33.92 -15.53 3.23
N ASP A 113 -33.79 -14.45 4.01
CA ASP A 113 -34.87 -13.48 4.26
C ASP A 113 -35.10 -12.50 3.07
N GLY A 114 -34.30 -12.58 2.00
CA GLY A 114 -34.48 -11.83 0.75
C GLY A 114 -33.63 -10.57 0.58
N ASN A 115 -32.83 -10.21 1.58
CA ASN A 115 -31.81 -9.16 1.47
C ASN A 115 -30.51 -9.70 0.86
N SER A 116 -29.68 -8.83 0.31
CA SER A 116 -28.35 -9.17 -0.18
C SER A 116 -27.35 -8.08 0.17
N ASP A 117 -26.17 -8.48 0.64
CA ASP A 117 -25.06 -7.56 0.88
C ASP A 117 -23.95 -7.82 -0.13
N ASP A 118 -23.22 -6.77 -0.48
CA ASP A 118 -22.04 -6.90 -1.31
C ASP A 118 -20.79 -7.08 -0.44
N THR A 119 -19.89 -7.97 -0.84
CA THR A 119 -18.61 -8.20 -0.17
C THR A 119 -17.49 -8.43 -1.18
N TYR A 120 -16.28 -8.07 -0.79
CA TYR A 120 -15.08 -8.32 -1.59
C TYR A 120 -14.36 -9.55 -1.09
N VAL A 121 -14.28 -10.55 -1.95
CA VAL A 121 -13.68 -11.85 -1.63
C VAL A 121 -12.40 -12.06 -2.41
N PHE A 122 -11.41 -12.60 -1.70
CA PHE A 122 -10.13 -13.03 -2.24
C PHE A 122 -10.05 -14.55 -2.20
N GLY A 123 -9.96 -15.17 -3.38
CA GLY A 123 -9.67 -16.60 -3.52
C GLY A 123 -8.17 -16.84 -3.48
N VAL A 124 -7.70 -17.58 -2.48
CA VAL A 124 -6.26 -17.85 -2.28
C VAL A 124 -6.03 -19.26 -1.74
N ASN A 125 -4.84 -19.80 -2.02
CA ASN A 125 -4.27 -20.86 -1.18
C ASN A 125 -3.72 -20.20 0.09
N PHE A 126 -4.47 -20.30 1.19
CA PHE A 126 -4.28 -19.46 2.35
C PHE A 126 -2.94 -19.67 3.08
N GLU A 127 -2.43 -20.89 3.16
CA GLU A 127 -1.12 -21.15 3.78
C GLU A 127 0.03 -20.59 2.93
N ASP A 128 -0.08 -20.65 1.61
CA ASP A 128 0.90 -20.08 0.67
C ASP A 128 0.89 -18.55 0.74
N TYR A 129 -0.29 -17.97 0.89
CA TYR A 129 -0.49 -16.54 1.14
C TYR A 129 0.17 -16.11 2.45
N GLN A 130 -0.12 -16.79 3.56
CA GLN A 130 0.47 -16.51 4.88
C GLN A 130 2.01 -16.59 4.86
N ARG A 131 2.54 -17.63 4.23
CA ARG A 131 4.00 -17.83 4.06
C ARG A 131 4.62 -16.71 3.25
N THR A 132 3.92 -16.23 2.22
CA THR A 132 4.41 -15.14 1.39
C THR A 132 4.35 -13.80 2.12
N PHE A 133 3.33 -13.54 2.93
CA PHE A 133 3.06 -12.21 3.52
C PHE A 133 3.32 -12.07 5.03
N LEU A 134 4.23 -12.87 5.59
CA LEU A 134 4.70 -12.79 7.00
C LEU A 134 3.56 -12.88 8.02
N GLU A 135 2.59 -13.74 7.78
CA GLU A 135 1.43 -13.92 8.66
C GLU A 135 0.73 -12.59 8.99
N ASN A 136 0.40 -11.81 7.98
CA ASN A 136 -0.26 -10.50 8.11
C ASN A 136 -1.67 -10.55 8.74
N VAL A 137 -2.24 -11.75 8.91
CA VAL A 137 -3.59 -11.97 9.43
C VAL A 137 -3.55 -12.82 10.70
N THR A 138 -4.30 -12.42 11.73
CA THR A 138 -4.46 -13.14 13.00
C THR A 138 -5.91 -13.54 13.24
N PRO A 139 -6.19 -14.80 13.63
CA PRO A 139 -7.54 -15.21 13.97
C PRO A 139 -7.93 -14.55 15.30
N VAL A 140 -9.11 -13.92 15.30
CA VAL A 140 -9.75 -13.33 16.47
C VAL A 140 -10.69 -14.35 17.10
N GLU A 141 -11.50 -15.00 16.27
CA GLU A 141 -12.39 -16.10 16.64
C GLU A 141 -12.25 -17.24 15.64
N GLY A 142 -12.47 -18.47 16.10
CA GLY A 142 -12.33 -19.67 15.28
C GLY A 142 -10.88 -19.91 14.88
N ARG A 143 -10.65 -20.23 13.61
CA ARG A 143 -9.33 -20.54 13.08
C ARG A 143 -9.16 -20.07 11.64
N LEU A 144 -7.91 -19.97 11.21
CA LEU A 144 -7.55 -19.69 9.82
C LEU A 144 -7.87 -20.88 8.90
N LEU A 145 -7.98 -20.59 7.59
CA LEU A 145 -8.17 -21.58 6.53
C LEU A 145 -6.93 -22.43 6.32
N ARG A 146 -7.14 -23.69 5.92
CA ARG A 146 -6.11 -24.58 5.42
C ARG A 146 -6.26 -24.70 3.90
N ASN A 147 -5.16 -24.99 3.21
CA ASN A 147 -5.21 -25.16 1.75
C ASN A 147 -6.15 -26.32 1.36
N GLY A 148 -7.04 -26.07 0.39
CA GLY A 148 -8.01 -27.05 -0.09
C GLY A 148 -9.20 -27.28 0.85
N GLU A 149 -9.32 -26.49 1.92
CA GLU A 149 -10.47 -26.53 2.80
C GLU A 149 -11.51 -25.49 2.37
N ARG A 150 -12.73 -25.93 2.03
CA ARG A 150 -13.85 -25.02 1.81
C ARG A 150 -14.14 -24.21 3.07
N GLY A 151 -14.08 -22.89 2.94
CA GLY A 151 -14.48 -21.99 4.00
C GLY A 151 -14.25 -20.51 3.69
N LEU A 152 -14.79 -19.67 4.56
CA LEU A 152 -14.73 -18.22 4.52
C LEU A 152 -14.05 -17.70 5.79
N LEU A 153 -13.15 -16.74 5.63
CA LEU A 153 -12.61 -15.90 6.70
C LEU A 153 -13.10 -14.49 6.47
N ILE A 154 -13.88 -13.97 7.40
CA ILE A 154 -14.37 -12.60 7.34
C ILE A 154 -13.61 -11.74 8.34
N THR A 155 -13.49 -10.47 8.02
CA THR A 155 -13.00 -9.49 8.98
C THR A 155 -14.09 -9.19 10.00
N GLU A 156 -13.67 -8.61 11.12
CA GLU A 156 -14.61 -8.08 12.10
C GLU A 156 -15.50 -6.97 11.55
N TYR A 157 -14.94 -6.08 10.73
CA TYR A 157 -15.69 -5.02 10.06
C TYR A 157 -16.79 -5.56 9.14
N THR A 158 -16.48 -6.59 8.34
CA THR A 158 -17.48 -7.24 7.48
C THR A 158 -18.56 -7.93 8.30
N ARG A 159 -18.22 -8.55 9.45
CA ARG A 159 -19.22 -9.10 10.38
C ARG A 159 -20.15 -8.02 10.93
N GLU A 160 -19.60 -6.85 11.27
CA GLU A 160 -20.37 -5.69 11.74
C GLU A 160 -21.38 -5.24 10.66
N HIS A 161 -20.88 -4.98 9.45
CA HIS A 161 -21.70 -4.55 8.32
C HIS A 161 -22.84 -5.54 8.00
N ILE A 162 -22.55 -6.85 7.97
CA ILE A 162 -23.56 -7.86 7.66
C ILE A 162 -24.65 -7.91 8.74
N PHE A 163 -24.29 -7.75 10.01
CA PHE A 163 -25.29 -7.74 11.09
C PHE A 163 -26.17 -6.49 11.05
N ASP A 164 -25.62 -5.33 10.69
CA ASP A 164 -26.39 -4.10 10.58
C ASP A 164 -27.44 -4.20 9.46
N ASP A 165 -27.05 -4.76 8.31
CA ASP A 165 -27.92 -4.88 7.15
C ASP A 165 -28.90 -6.07 7.23
N ASN A 166 -28.48 -7.19 7.82
CA ASN A 166 -29.26 -8.43 7.83
C ASN A 166 -29.80 -8.87 9.20
N GLY A 167 -29.29 -8.32 10.30
CA GLY A 167 -29.76 -8.59 11.65
C GLY A 167 -29.40 -9.96 12.22
N PHE A 168 -28.57 -10.77 11.54
CA PHE A 168 -28.05 -12.03 12.07
C PHE A 168 -26.58 -11.92 12.50
N TRP A 169 -26.21 -12.66 13.53
CA TRP A 169 -24.84 -12.74 14.03
C TRP A 169 -24.09 -13.88 13.36
N ILE A 170 -22.86 -13.61 12.95
CA ILE A 170 -21.97 -14.62 12.39
C ILE A 170 -21.11 -15.23 13.51
N ALA A 171 -21.24 -16.54 13.70
CA ALA A 171 -20.39 -17.33 14.58
C ALA A 171 -19.56 -18.32 13.75
N PRO A 172 -18.24 -18.44 13.97
CA PRO A 172 -17.44 -19.45 13.29
C PRO A 172 -17.96 -20.88 13.52
N GLU A 173 -17.73 -21.74 12.54
CA GLU A 173 -18.14 -23.14 12.59
C GLU A 173 -17.60 -23.85 13.85
N GLY A 174 -18.52 -24.48 14.59
CA GLY A 174 -18.20 -25.18 15.83
C GLY A 174 -18.13 -24.31 17.08
N MET A 175 -18.33 -22.99 16.96
CA MET A 175 -18.44 -22.07 18.11
C MET A 175 -19.90 -21.76 18.43
N THR A 176 -20.23 -21.66 19.72
CA THR A 176 -21.52 -21.12 20.18
C THR A 176 -21.42 -19.61 20.42
N VAL A 177 -22.56 -18.92 20.49
CA VAL A 177 -22.60 -17.45 20.71
C VAL A 177 -21.87 -17.05 21.99
N GLU A 178 -21.93 -17.88 23.05
CA GLU A 178 -21.24 -17.69 24.32
C GLU A 178 -19.72 -17.73 24.22
N GLN A 179 -19.19 -18.34 23.16
CA GLN A 179 -17.77 -18.43 22.88
C GLN A 179 -17.27 -17.30 21.96
N THR A 180 -18.17 -16.47 21.43
CA THR A 180 -17.83 -15.34 20.56
C THR A 180 -17.55 -14.07 21.36
N ALA A 181 -16.95 -13.07 20.71
CA ALA A 181 -16.72 -11.73 21.25
C ALA A 181 -17.98 -11.06 21.81
N LEU A 182 -19.16 -11.46 21.33
CA LEU A 182 -20.45 -10.89 21.76
C LEU A 182 -20.65 -10.98 23.27
N LEU A 183 -20.27 -12.10 23.87
CA LEU A 183 -20.44 -12.39 25.29
C LEU A 183 -19.10 -12.45 26.04
N ALA A 184 -17.99 -12.12 25.37
CA ALA A 184 -16.67 -12.04 25.98
C ALA A 184 -16.57 -10.88 26.99
N ASP A 185 -15.58 -10.96 27.88
CA ASP A 185 -15.37 -9.90 28.86
C ASP A 185 -14.91 -8.58 28.21
N GLN A 186 -15.06 -7.45 28.91
CA GLN A 186 -14.67 -6.13 28.38
C GLN A 186 -13.18 -6.04 28.01
N ALA A 187 -12.33 -6.89 28.59
CA ALA A 187 -10.91 -6.93 28.29
C ALA A 187 -10.62 -7.65 26.97
N ALA A 188 -11.36 -8.72 26.65
CA ALA A 188 -11.32 -9.41 25.37
C ALA A 188 -11.96 -8.56 24.27
N GLN A 189 -13.08 -7.89 24.56
CA GLN A 189 -13.71 -6.96 23.61
C GLN A 189 -12.80 -5.77 23.26
N LYS A 190 -12.02 -5.25 24.23
CA LYS A 190 -11.02 -4.20 23.98
C LYS A 190 -9.83 -4.64 23.12
N LYS A 191 -9.58 -5.94 22.97
CA LYS A 191 -8.51 -6.44 22.11
C LYS A 191 -8.90 -6.47 20.65
N LEU A 192 -10.20 -6.40 20.37
CA LEU A 192 -10.75 -6.33 19.02
C LEU A 192 -10.51 -4.91 18.48
N LYS A 193 -9.55 -4.79 17.56
CA LYS A 193 -9.23 -3.49 16.95
C LYS A 193 -10.26 -3.21 15.86
N GLY A 194 -11.07 -2.14 16.03
CA GLY A 194 -12.00 -1.67 15.00
C GLY A 194 -13.48 -1.92 15.27
N VAL A 195 -13.84 -2.61 16.35
CA VAL A 195 -15.27 -2.86 16.68
C VAL A 195 -15.90 -1.64 17.28
N ASN A 196 -17.06 -1.26 16.75
CA ASN A 196 -17.88 -0.28 17.43
C ASN A 196 -18.43 -0.86 18.74
N PRO A 197 -18.13 -0.28 19.93
CA PRO A 197 -18.68 -0.78 21.19
C PRO A 197 -20.22 -0.72 21.24
N GLU A 198 -20.84 0.18 20.47
CA GLU A 198 -22.29 0.29 20.36
C GLU A 198 -22.89 -0.91 19.61
N TYR A 199 -22.18 -1.45 18.62
CA TYR A 199 -22.59 -2.62 17.85
C TYR A 199 -22.68 -3.88 18.72
N LEU A 200 -21.63 -4.15 19.50
CA LEU A 200 -21.64 -5.28 20.45
C LEU A 200 -22.77 -5.14 21.46
N ALA A 201 -23.11 -3.91 21.87
CA ALA A 201 -24.22 -3.67 22.78
C ALA A 201 -25.58 -3.93 22.13
N ASP A 202 -25.80 -3.56 20.86
CA ASP A 202 -27.05 -3.84 20.14
C ASP A 202 -27.24 -5.33 19.86
N ALA A 203 -26.20 -6.00 19.37
CA ALA A 203 -26.20 -7.44 19.16
C ALA A 203 -26.49 -8.19 20.47
N LYS A 204 -25.88 -7.75 21.58
CA LYS A 204 -26.13 -8.34 22.90
C LYS A 204 -27.55 -8.09 23.38
N LYS A 205 -28.11 -6.91 23.14
CA LYS A 205 -29.50 -6.60 23.47
C LYS A 205 -30.48 -7.48 22.70
N LYS A 206 -30.24 -7.72 21.41
CA LYS A 206 -31.04 -8.68 20.60
C LYS A 206 -30.89 -10.11 21.10
N TYR A 207 -29.69 -10.49 21.53
CA TYR A 207 -29.42 -11.80 22.15
C TYR A 207 -30.19 -11.99 23.45
N ASP A 208 -30.13 -11.02 24.37
CA ASP A 208 -30.81 -11.06 25.67
C ASP A 208 -32.35 -11.12 25.51
N ARG A 209 -32.89 -10.61 24.41
CA ARG A 209 -34.32 -10.73 24.04
C ARG A 209 -34.68 -12.05 23.35
N GLY A 210 -33.70 -12.89 23.01
CA GLY A 210 -33.92 -14.14 22.26
C GLY A 210 -34.24 -13.93 20.78
N GLU A 211 -33.94 -12.74 20.24
CA GLU A 211 -34.27 -12.35 18.86
C GLU A 211 -33.08 -12.51 17.90
N LEU A 212 -31.88 -12.79 18.43
CA LEU A 212 -30.65 -12.87 17.64
C LEU A 212 -30.58 -14.18 16.84
N LYS A 213 -30.77 -14.09 15.53
CA LYS A 213 -30.46 -15.19 14.61
C LYS A 213 -28.94 -15.37 14.54
N THR A 214 -28.45 -16.61 14.60
CA THR A 214 -27.02 -16.92 14.42
C THR A 214 -26.83 -17.75 13.17
N VAL A 215 -25.79 -17.45 12.40
CA VAL A 215 -25.39 -18.21 11.21
C VAL A 215 -23.92 -18.62 11.31
N ASN A 216 -23.62 -19.80 10.80
CA ASN A 216 -22.27 -20.36 10.71
C ASN A 216 -21.81 -20.60 9.26
N GLU A 217 -22.70 -20.33 8.30
CA GLU A 217 -22.46 -20.43 6.87
C GLU A 217 -23.17 -19.28 6.15
N LEU A 218 -22.56 -18.82 5.06
CA LEU A 218 -23.13 -17.81 4.16
C LEU A 218 -23.32 -18.40 2.78
N ILE A 219 -24.34 -17.93 2.07
CA ILE A 219 -24.52 -18.24 0.65
C ILE A 219 -23.86 -17.10 -0.13
N ILE A 220 -22.83 -17.41 -0.89
CA ILE A 220 -22.03 -16.47 -1.66
C ILE A 220 -22.27 -16.71 -3.14
N MET A 221 -22.61 -15.65 -3.88
CA MET A 221 -22.72 -15.66 -5.34
C MET A 221 -21.73 -14.65 -5.92
N GLY A 222 -20.81 -15.11 -6.77
CA GLY A 222 -19.82 -14.25 -7.41
C GLY A 222 -20.42 -13.40 -8.53
N VAL A 223 -20.07 -12.12 -8.56
CA VAL A 223 -20.47 -11.18 -9.61
C VAL A 223 -19.39 -11.17 -10.70
N GLY A 224 -19.61 -11.98 -11.74
CA GLY A 224 -18.74 -12.07 -12.92
C GLY A 224 -19.03 -11.00 -13.98
N SER A 225 -18.11 -10.85 -14.94
CA SER A 225 -18.23 -9.88 -16.05
C SER A 225 -19.18 -10.30 -17.18
N SER A 226 -19.59 -11.58 -17.21
CA SER A 226 -20.41 -12.15 -18.31
C SER A 226 -21.46 -13.16 -17.86
N SER A 227 -21.45 -13.61 -16.60
CA SER A 227 -22.49 -14.46 -16.01
C SER A 227 -22.44 -14.34 -14.48
N PHE A 228 -23.59 -14.42 -13.83
CA PHE A 228 -23.66 -14.62 -12.39
C PHE A 228 -23.12 -16.01 -12.09
N GLY A 229 -22.19 -16.11 -11.14
CA GLY A 229 -21.64 -17.40 -10.75
C GLY A 229 -22.66 -18.26 -9.99
N SER A 230 -22.23 -19.41 -9.49
CA SER A 230 -23.14 -20.31 -8.78
C SER A 230 -23.34 -19.88 -7.33
N ASP A 231 -24.51 -20.18 -6.78
CA ASP A 231 -24.78 -19.99 -5.35
C ASP A 231 -24.03 -21.06 -4.56
N VAL A 232 -22.99 -20.63 -3.84
CA VAL A 232 -22.17 -21.55 -3.04
C VAL A 232 -22.42 -21.30 -1.56
N ARG A 233 -22.82 -22.34 -0.85
CA ARG A 233 -22.91 -22.33 0.62
C ARG A 233 -21.51 -22.57 1.20
N VAL A 234 -21.01 -21.60 1.96
CA VAL A 234 -19.64 -21.58 2.49
C VAL A 234 -19.66 -21.47 4.02
N PRO A 235 -19.06 -22.44 4.74
CA PRO A 235 -18.92 -22.36 6.19
C PRO A 235 -17.90 -21.29 6.59
N ILE A 236 -18.20 -20.56 7.65
CA ILE A 236 -17.34 -19.50 8.18
C ILE A 236 -16.35 -20.14 9.15
N LYS A 237 -15.05 -20.12 8.86
CA LYS A 237 -14.03 -20.84 9.66
C LYS A 237 -13.47 -20.00 10.80
N GLY A 238 -13.48 -18.69 10.64
CA GLY A 238 -12.98 -17.75 11.63
C GLY A 238 -13.28 -16.32 11.25
N ILE A 239 -13.26 -15.46 12.26
CA ILE A 239 -13.13 -14.01 12.04
C ILE A 239 -11.71 -13.61 12.38
N PHE A 240 -11.15 -12.71 11.59
CA PHE A 240 -9.75 -12.34 11.68
C PHE A 240 -9.57 -10.83 11.66
N GLU A 241 -8.38 -10.41 12.07
CA GLU A 241 -7.90 -9.04 11.92
C GLU A 241 -6.57 -9.04 11.16
N PHE A 242 -6.30 -7.97 10.43
CA PHE A 242 -4.96 -7.73 9.91
C PHE A 242 -4.07 -7.19 11.04
N LYS A 243 -2.87 -7.75 11.17
CA LYS A 243 -1.87 -7.28 12.15
C LYS A 243 -1.56 -5.79 11.96
N ASN A 244 -1.57 -5.31 10.71
CA ASN A 244 -1.36 -3.92 10.31
C ASN A 244 -2.37 -3.52 9.23
N MET A 245 -2.70 -2.24 9.15
CA MET A 245 -3.61 -1.68 8.14
C MET A 245 -5.02 -2.28 8.18
N HIS A 246 -5.52 -2.55 9.39
CA HIS A 246 -6.87 -3.07 9.58
C HIS A 246 -7.89 -2.22 8.84
N THR A 247 -7.94 -0.90 9.04
CA THR A 247 -8.93 -0.01 8.40
C THR A 247 -8.84 0.01 6.88
N VAL A 248 -7.63 -0.09 6.31
CA VAL A 248 -7.45 -0.04 4.84
C VAL A 248 -7.95 -1.32 4.18
N TRP A 249 -7.79 -2.46 4.86
CA TRP A 249 -8.14 -3.78 4.34
C TRP A 249 -9.35 -4.40 5.04
N GLN A 250 -10.11 -3.61 5.80
CA GLN A 250 -11.18 -4.10 6.66
C GLN A 250 -12.31 -4.78 5.89
N GLU A 251 -12.47 -4.52 4.59
CA GLU A 251 -13.46 -5.17 3.74
C GLU A 251 -12.96 -6.46 3.07
N ALA A 252 -11.66 -6.78 3.18
CA ALA A 252 -11.07 -7.92 2.48
C ALA A 252 -11.43 -9.23 3.17
N THR A 253 -12.30 -10.01 2.56
CA THR A 253 -12.68 -11.36 3.00
C THR A 253 -11.87 -12.40 2.24
N PHE A 254 -11.41 -13.47 2.90
CA PHE A 254 -10.67 -14.56 2.23
C PHE A 254 -11.51 -15.82 2.11
N MET A 255 -11.40 -16.50 0.98
CA MET A 255 -11.98 -17.82 0.75
C MET A 255 -10.97 -18.73 0.06
N ASP A 256 -11.19 -20.04 0.17
CA ASP A 256 -10.41 -21.02 -0.57
C ASP A 256 -10.60 -20.86 -2.09
N ILE A 257 -9.53 -21.13 -2.85
CA ILE A 257 -9.49 -20.90 -4.29
C ILE A 257 -10.54 -21.72 -5.06
N GLU A 258 -10.81 -22.97 -4.67
CA GLU A 258 -11.81 -23.79 -5.36
C GLU A 258 -13.22 -23.27 -5.09
N THR A 259 -13.45 -22.83 -3.86
CA THR A 259 -14.73 -22.21 -3.46
C THR A 259 -14.96 -20.91 -4.25
N PHE A 260 -13.90 -20.10 -4.44
CA PHE A 260 -13.98 -18.92 -5.30
C PHE A 260 -14.31 -19.30 -6.76
N ARG A 261 -13.63 -20.30 -7.33
CA ARG A 261 -13.86 -20.69 -8.73
C ARG A 261 -15.31 -21.12 -8.96
N GLU A 262 -15.88 -21.90 -8.06
CA GLU A 262 -17.28 -22.31 -8.09
C GLU A 262 -18.23 -21.11 -7.98
N ALA A 263 -18.00 -20.23 -6.99
CA ALA A 263 -18.84 -19.08 -6.73
C ALA A 263 -18.84 -18.05 -7.88
N PHE A 264 -17.72 -17.91 -8.61
CA PHE A 264 -17.58 -16.97 -9.73
C PHE A 264 -17.78 -17.61 -11.11
N GLY A 265 -18.08 -18.91 -11.16
CA GLY A 265 -18.21 -19.64 -12.43
C GLY A 265 -16.91 -19.65 -13.24
N TYR A 266 -15.75 -19.55 -12.59
CA TYR A 266 -14.48 -19.79 -13.27
C TYR A 266 -14.45 -21.28 -13.56
N ILE A 267 -14.57 -21.60 -14.84
CA ILE A 267 -14.62 -22.97 -15.33
C ILE A 267 -13.35 -23.68 -14.85
N SER A 268 -13.46 -24.48 -13.77
CA SER A 268 -12.50 -25.54 -13.49
C SER A 268 -12.46 -26.38 -14.76
N ALA A 269 -11.27 -26.63 -15.32
CA ALA A 269 -11.12 -27.30 -16.62
C ALA A 269 -11.76 -28.73 -16.69
N ALA A 270 -12.41 -29.19 -15.60
CA ALA A 270 -13.41 -30.26 -15.59
C ALA A 270 -14.66 -29.96 -16.44
N ASN A 271 -14.97 -28.70 -16.73
CA ASN A 271 -16.06 -28.28 -17.60
C ASN A 271 -15.50 -27.63 -18.87
N ASN A 272 -14.71 -28.37 -19.65
CA ASN A 272 -14.51 -27.99 -21.05
C ASN A 272 -15.89 -27.71 -21.66
N ALA A 273 -16.12 -26.49 -22.15
CA ALA A 273 -17.25 -26.22 -23.00
C ALA A 273 -17.17 -27.25 -24.13
N VAL A 274 -18.09 -28.22 -24.09
CA VAL A 274 -18.21 -29.19 -25.17
C VAL A 274 -18.46 -28.33 -26.41
N GLU A 275 -17.53 -28.34 -27.36
CA GLU A 275 -17.80 -27.79 -28.68
C GLU A 275 -18.94 -28.61 -29.26
N LEU A 276 -20.15 -28.09 -29.08
CA LEU A 276 -21.37 -28.67 -29.61
C LEU A 276 -21.23 -28.71 -31.12
N THR A 277 -21.49 -29.86 -31.72
CA THR A 277 -21.56 -29.93 -33.18
C THR A 277 -22.65 -28.97 -33.70
N ASP A 278 -22.55 -28.51 -34.95
CA ASP A 278 -23.53 -27.61 -35.55
C ASP A 278 -24.98 -28.13 -35.40
N GLN A 279 -25.16 -29.47 -35.40
CA GLN A 279 -26.45 -30.11 -35.12
C GLN A 279 -26.91 -29.96 -33.66
N GLN A 280 -26.02 -30.10 -32.68
CA GLN A 280 -26.36 -29.93 -31.27
C GLN A 280 -26.67 -28.47 -30.92
N GLN A 281 -25.94 -27.52 -31.54
CA GLN A 281 -26.26 -26.10 -31.46
C GLN A 281 -27.62 -25.78 -32.12
N ALA A 282 -27.92 -26.38 -33.27
CA ALA A 282 -29.21 -26.19 -33.93
C ALA A 282 -30.38 -26.69 -33.07
N VAL A 283 -30.24 -27.85 -32.43
CA VAL A 283 -31.27 -28.41 -31.53
C VAL A 283 -31.48 -27.53 -30.30
N LEU A 284 -30.40 -27.03 -29.68
CA LEU A 284 -30.48 -26.16 -28.50
C LEU A 284 -31.01 -24.75 -28.81
N ASN A 285 -30.76 -24.23 -30.02
CA ASN A 285 -31.24 -22.93 -30.49
C ASN A 285 -32.63 -23.00 -31.14
N THR A 286 -33.32 -24.14 -31.07
CA THR A 286 -34.69 -24.26 -31.58
C THR A 286 -35.65 -23.71 -30.53
N ASP A 287 -36.19 -22.51 -30.76
CA ASP A 287 -37.12 -21.81 -29.85
C ASP A 287 -38.49 -22.50 -29.68
N ALA A 288 -38.77 -23.55 -30.46
CA ALA A 288 -40.01 -24.31 -30.40
C ALA A 288 -39.78 -25.68 -29.72
N MET A 289 -39.93 -25.72 -28.40
CA MET A 289 -39.96 -26.99 -27.64
C MET A 289 -41.06 -27.95 -28.15
N ASP A 290 -42.12 -27.44 -28.78
CA ASP A 290 -43.21 -28.25 -29.34
C ASP A 290 -42.82 -28.97 -30.65
N ASP A 291 -41.85 -28.44 -31.42
CA ASP A 291 -41.38 -29.07 -32.67
C ASP A 291 -40.48 -30.28 -32.40
N LEU A 292 -39.88 -30.37 -31.20
CA LEU A 292 -39.09 -31.54 -30.76
C LEU A 292 -39.95 -32.77 -30.44
N PHE A 293 -41.25 -32.59 -30.22
CA PHE A 293 -42.19 -33.67 -29.89
C PHE A 293 -43.24 -33.90 -30.98
N GLN A 294 -43.09 -33.29 -32.16
CA GLN A 294 -43.91 -33.64 -33.31
C GLN A 294 -43.56 -35.06 -33.79
N SER A 295 -44.61 -35.82 -34.11
CA SER A 295 -44.56 -37.25 -34.45
C SER A 295 -43.67 -37.59 -35.64
N ASP A 296 -43.28 -36.61 -36.46
CA ASP A 296 -42.44 -36.80 -37.65
C ASP A 296 -40.93 -36.80 -37.35
N VAL A 297 -40.50 -36.53 -36.10
CA VAL A 297 -39.10 -36.65 -35.65
C VAL A 297 -38.82 -38.02 -35.01
N VAL A 298 -39.86 -38.80 -34.70
CA VAL A 298 -39.71 -40.19 -34.28
C VAL A 298 -39.60 -41.06 -35.53
N GLN A 299 -38.39 -41.20 -36.06
CA GLN A 299 -38.12 -42.28 -36.99
C GLN A 299 -38.26 -43.59 -36.20
N GLU A 300 -39.23 -44.45 -36.59
CA GLU A 300 -39.20 -45.86 -36.20
C GLU A 300 -37.85 -46.42 -36.68
N THR A 301 -36.88 -46.39 -35.79
CA THR A 301 -35.57 -46.97 -36.06
C THR A 301 -35.82 -48.47 -35.97
N GLU A 302 -35.71 -49.15 -37.10
CA GLU A 302 -35.62 -50.60 -37.13
C GLU A 302 -34.53 -50.98 -36.11
N ILE A 303 -34.91 -51.70 -35.05
CA ILE A 303 -33.97 -52.11 -34.01
C ILE A 303 -32.97 -53.06 -34.67
N GLN A 304 -31.88 -52.51 -35.20
CA GLN A 304 -30.71 -53.29 -35.54
C GLN A 304 -30.16 -53.78 -34.21
N THR A 305 -30.36 -55.07 -33.97
CA THR A 305 -29.71 -55.84 -32.91
C THR A 305 -28.26 -56.11 -33.33
N GLU A 306 -27.52 -55.08 -33.75
CA GLU A 306 -26.07 -55.15 -33.70
C GLU A 306 -25.71 -55.07 -32.23
N GLY A 307 -25.30 -56.21 -31.68
CA GLY A 307 -24.88 -56.30 -30.28
C GLY A 307 -23.75 -55.32 -30.04
N TYR A 308 -24.01 -54.31 -29.21
CA TYR A 308 -22.99 -53.34 -28.83
C TYR A 308 -21.77 -54.07 -28.25
N ASN A 309 -20.61 -53.90 -28.87
CA ASN A 309 -19.37 -54.43 -28.33
C ASN A 309 -18.98 -53.56 -27.13
N LEU A 310 -19.07 -54.14 -25.93
CA LEU A 310 -18.75 -53.48 -24.67
C LEU A 310 -17.34 -52.84 -24.70
N THR A 311 -16.42 -53.44 -25.46
CA THR A 311 -15.03 -52.98 -25.60
C THR A 311 -14.94 -51.70 -26.45
N GLU A 312 -15.71 -51.60 -27.53
CA GLU A 312 -15.77 -50.39 -28.37
C GLU A 312 -16.49 -49.27 -27.64
N LEU A 313 -17.60 -49.57 -26.95
CA LEU A 313 -18.28 -48.59 -26.12
C LEU A 313 -17.36 -48.09 -25.01
N GLN A 314 -16.57 -48.96 -24.36
CA GLN A 314 -15.58 -48.56 -23.35
C GLN A 314 -14.44 -47.74 -23.95
N GLN A 315 -14.02 -47.98 -25.20
CA GLN A 315 -13.04 -47.13 -25.88
C GLN A 315 -13.63 -45.77 -26.30
N GLN A 316 -14.88 -45.73 -26.74
CA GLN A 316 -15.58 -44.49 -27.11
C GLN A 316 -15.99 -43.66 -25.90
N THR A 317 -16.27 -44.29 -24.76
CA THR A 317 -16.59 -43.63 -23.47
C THR A 317 -15.40 -43.52 -22.53
N GLN A 318 -14.24 -44.05 -22.91
CA GLN A 318 -12.96 -43.69 -22.29
C GLN A 318 -12.75 -42.21 -22.56
N ARG A 319 -13.23 -41.37 -21.64
CA ARG A 319 -12.74 -40.01 -21.51
C ARG A 319 -11.23 -40.13 -21.51
N ALA A 320 -10.56 -39.51 -22.47
CA ALA A 320 -9.14 -39.26 -22.33
C ALA A 320 -8.99 -38.60 -20.96
N ASP A 321 -8.16 -39.17 -20.08
CA ASP A 321 -7.71 -38.50 -18.87
C ASP A 321 -6.90 -37.28 -19.32
N VAL A 322 -7.61 -36.23 -19.76
CA VAL A 322 -7.02 -34.93 -20.01
C VAL A 322 -6.58 -34.48 -18.63
N HIS A 323 -5.28 -34.38 -18.43
CA HIS A 323 -4.71 -33.80 -17.23
C HIS A 323 -5.20 -32.36 -17.16
N ILE A 324 -6.23 -32.14 -16.35
CA ILE A 324 -6.84 -30.85 -16.10
C ILE A 324 -5.99 -30.18 -15.01
N ASP A 325 -5.21 -29.17 -15.41
CA ASP A 325 -4.56 -28.31 -14.45
C ASP A 325 -5.61 -27.35 -13.88
N ALA A 326 -6.01 -27.61 -12.63
CA ALA A 326 -7.02 -26.81 -11.93
C ALA A 326 -6.63 -25.32 -11.85
N ASP A 327 -5.34 -24.99 -11.94
CA ASP A 327 -4.86 -23.61 -11.88
C ASP A 327 -4.99 -22.84 -13.20
N GLN A 328 -5.39 -23.51 -14.29
CA GLN A 328 -5.60 -22.84 -15.58
C GLN A 328 -6.79 -21.88 -15.50
N GLY A 329 -6.55 -20.59 -15.78
CA GLY A 329 -7.62 -19.60 -15.75
C GLY A 329 -8.21 -19.35 -14.35
N ALA A 330 -7.42 -19.54 -13.29
CA ALA A 330 -7.90 -19.41 -11.91
C ALA A 330 -7.64 -18.07 -11.25
N TYR A 331 -6.55 -17.40 -11.64
CA TYR A 331 -5.99 -16.27 -10.90
C TYR A 331 -6.03 -15.01 -11.74
N ASN A 332 -6.39 -13.87 -11.13
CA ASN A 332 -6.33 -12.56 -11.78
C ASN A 332 -5.11 -11.73 -11.36
N ILE A 333 -4.48 -12.08 -10.23
CA ILE A 333 -3.32 -11.40 -9.68
C ILE A 333 -2.26 -12.42 -9.27
N VAL A 334 -0.99 -12.11 -9.53
CA VAL A 334 0.14 -12.82 -8.91
C VAL A 334 1.07 -11.80 -8.27
N ALA A 335 1.19 -11.86 -6.95
CA ALA A 335 2.15 -11.06 -6.21
C ALA A 335 3.53 -11.73 -6.23
N VAL A 336 4.58 -10.97 -6.49
CA VAL A 336 5.95 -11.48 -6.63
C VAL A 336 6.89 -10.71 -5.70
N LYS A 337 7.61 -11.43 -4.84
CA LYS A 337 8.70 -10.91 -4.03
C LYS A 337 10.03 -11.12 -4.74
N VAL A 338 10.83 -10.07 -4.80
CA VAL A 338 12.13 -10.04 -5.46
C VAL A 338 13.22 -10.01 -4.38
N LYS A 339 14.31 -10.75 -4.59
CA LYS A 339 15.44 -10.78 -3.67
C LYS A 339 16.14 -9.42 -3.59
N PRO A 340 16.80 -9.10 -2.47
CA PRO A 340 17.61 -7.89 -2.36
C PRO A 340 18.72 -7.88 -3.42
N GLY A 341 18.92 -6.75 -4.10
CA GLY A 341 20.04 -6.56 -5.03
C GLY A 341 19.68 -5.96 -6.40
N MET A 342 18.40 -5.81 -6.71
CA MET A 342 17.92 -5.08 -7.89
C MET A 342 17.00 -3.95 -7.47
N THR A 343 17.00 -2.85 -8.24
CA THR A 343 15.99 -1.82 -8.06
C THR A 343 14.63 -2.32 -8.55
N LEU A 344 13.54 -1.75 -8.03
CA LEU A 344 12.19 -2.15 -8.37
C LEU A 344 11.88 -2.03 -9.88
N GLU A 345 12.36 -0.95 -10.51
CA GLU A 345 12.17 -0.73 -11.95
C GLU A 345 13.01 -1.71 -12.78
N GLU A 346 14.25 -2.00 -12.38
CA GLU A 346 15.08 -3.02 -13.06
C GLU A 346 14.42 -4.40 -12.98
N ALA A 347 13.90 -4.78 -11.81
CA ALA A 347 13.21 -6.05 -11.62
C ALA A 347 11.95 -6.13 -12.48
N LYS A 348 11.16 -5.05 -12.55
CA LYS A 348 9.98 -4.95 -13.41
C LYS A 348 10.35 -5.11 -14.89
N THR A 349 11.32 -4.33 -15.38
CA THR A 349 11.73 -4.38 -16.79
C THR A 349 12.28 -5.75 -17.16
N ARG A 350 13.12 -6.34 -16.29
CA ARG A 350 13.66 -7.68 -16.50
C ARG A 350 12.55 -8.73 -16.54
N LEU A 351 11.61 -8.69 -15.60
CA LEU A 351 10.50 -9.65 -15.56
C LEU A 351 9.61 -9.51 -16.79
N GLN A 352 9.28 -8.29 -17.21
CA GLN A 352 8.49 -8.05 -18.43
C GLN A 352 9.17 -8.62 -19.67
N GLN A 353 10.48 -8.42 -19.83
CA GLN A 353 11.24 -8.98 -20.97
C GLN A 353 11.19 -10.52 -21.00
N ILE A 354 11.25 -11.18 -19.85
CA ILE A 354 11.17 -12.64 -19.75
C ILE A 354 9.75 -13.12 -20.10
N LEU A 355 8.72 -12.42 -19.62
CA LEU A 355 7.32 -12.71 -19.94
C LEU A 355 7.04 -12.57 -21.44
N ASP A 356 7.54 -11.49 -22.06
CA ASP A 356 7.38 -11.22 -23.48
C ASP A 356 8.12 -12.27 -24.33
N ALA A 357 9.34 -12.68 -23.93
CA ALA A 357 10.12 -13.71 -24.61
C ALA A 357 9.46 -15.10 -24.54
N ALA A 358 8.75 -15.40 -23.45
CA ALA A 358 7.97 -16.61 -23.28
C ALA A 358 6.59 -16.57 -23.97
N GLY A 359 6.19 -15.41 -24.52
CA GLY A 359 4.87 -15.22 -25.15
C GLY A 359 3.69 -15.22 -24.16
N ILE A 360 3.97 -15.04 -22.86
CA ILE A 360 2.95 -15.04 -21.80
C ILE A 360 2.30 -13.66 -21.76
N ARG A 361 0.97 -13.60 -21.99
CA ARG A 361 0.20 -12.34 -22.06
C ARG A 361 -0.10 -11.76 -20.67
N VAL A 362 0.95 -11.34 -19.97
CA VAL A 362 0.90 -10.78 -18.62
C VAL A 362 1.70 -9.49 -18.55
N THR A 363 1.19 -8.53 -17.78
CA THR A 363 1.87 -7.24 -17.53
C THR A 363 2.37 -7.20 -16.10
N ALA A 364 3.64 -6.85 -15.93
CA ALA A 364 4.26 -6.59 -14.63
C ALA A 364 4.09 -5.13 -14.20
N LEU A 365 3.53 -4.93 -13.00
CA LEU A 365 3.36 -3.64 -12.34
C LEU A 365 4.25 -3.58 -11.09
N THR A 366 4.65 -2.37 -10.70
CA THR A 366 5.20 -2.16 -9.36
C THR A 366 4.09 -2.14 -8.32
N TRP A 367 4.40 -2.42 -7.05
CA TRP A 367 3.39 -2.33 -5.99
C TRP A 367 2.68 -0.96 -5.98
N LYS A 368 3.41 0.15 -6.21
CA LYS A 368 2.83 1.51 -6.28
C LYS A 368 1.79 1.67 -7.38
N GLN A 369 1.97 0.97 -8.50
CA GLN A 369 1.02 0.95 -9.62
C GLN A 369 -0.16 0.02 -9.32
N GLY A 370 0.09 -1.08 -8.60
CA GLY A 370 -0.91 -2.07 -8.21
C GLY A 370 -1.89 -1.64 -7.11
N ILE A 371 -1.51 -0.69 -6.25
CA ILE A 371 -2.37 -0.08 -5.21
C ILE A 371 -2.46 1.44 -5.40
N SER A 372 -3.08 1.85 -6.51
CA SER A 372 -3.04 3.24 -6.96
C SER A 372 -3.66 4.21 -5.95
N ALA A 373 -4.80 3.85 -5.33
CA ALA A 373 -5.48 4.71 -4.35
C ALA A 373 -4.58 4.99 -3.13
N VAL A 374 -3.98 3.95 -2.56
CA VAL A 374 -3.14 4.08 -1.37
C VAL A 374 -1.81 4.77 -1.71
N SER A 375 -1.21 4.45 -2.86
CA SER A 375 -0.01 5.13 -3.37
C SER A 375 -0.26 6.62 -3.63
N GLN A 376 -1.41 6.98 -4.18
CA GLN A 376 -1.80 8.36 -4.45
C GLN A 376 -2.01 9.13 -3.15
N PHE A 377 -2.74 8.55 -2.18
CA PHE A 377 -2.90 9.14 -0.85
C PHE A 377 -1.55 9.42 -0.19
N ALA A 378 -0.66 8.42 -0.17
CA ALA A 378 0.67 8.60 0.40
C ALA A 378 1.50 9.65 -0.35
N SER A 379 1.41 9.70 -1.68
CA SER A 379 2.10 10.70 -2.49
C SER A 379 1.60 12.12 -2.18
N ILE A 380 0.29 12.30 -1.95
CA ILE A 380 -0.29 13.58 -1.54
C ILE A 380 0.22 13.98 -0.15
N THR A 381 0.19 13.06 0.82
CA THR A 381 0.64 13.36 2.19
C THR A 381 2.15 13.64 2.24
N GLN A 382 2.96 12.86 1.53
CA GLN A 382 4.40 13.12 1.36
C GLN A 382 4.65 14.47 0.67
N GLY A 383 3.86 14.80 -0.36
CA GLY A 383 3.91 16.09 -1.04
C GLY A 383 3.56 17.26 -0.11
N ALA A 384 2.53 17.11 0.73
CA ALA A 384 2.15 18.12 1.73
C ALA A 384 3.26 18.33 2.77
N LEU A 385 3.87 17.25 3.27
CA LEU A 385 5.03 17.32 4.17
C LEU A 385 6.23 17.99 3.50
N LEU A 386 6.51 17.68 2.23
CA LEU A 386 7.57 18.33 1.47
C LEU A 386 7.33 19.84 1.33
N VAL A 387 6.10 20.24 0.97
CA VAL A 387 5.70 21.66 0.91
C VAL A 387 5.89 22.33 2.26
N PHE A 388 5.54 21.67 3.36
CA PHE A 388 5.74 22.19 4.71
C PHE A 388 7.23 22.39 5.05
N VAL A 389 8.10 21.43 4.71
CA VAL A 389 9.56 21.57 4.90
C VAL A 389 10.12 22.72 4.06
N VAL A 390 9.70 22.84 2.79
CA VAL A 390 10.06 23.96 1.92
C VAL A 390 9.56 25.30 2.47
N PHE A 391 8.37 25.33 3.06
CA PHE A 391 7.84 26.53 3.70
C PHE A 391 8.69 26.97 4.90
N ILE A 392 9.09 26.05 5.78
CA ILE A 392 10.04 26.33 6.88
C ILE A 392 11.36 26.90 6.35
N PHE A 393 11.83 26.37 5.22
CA PHE A 393 13.01 26.88 4.54
C PHE A 393 12.87 28.34 4.11
N PHE A 394 11.73 28.73 3.52
CA PHE A 394 11.48 30.13 3.18
C PHE A 394 11.41 31.04 4.40
N VAL A 395 10.73 30.60 5.47
CA VAL A 395 10.64 31.34 6.73
C VAL A 395 12.05 31.58 7.30
N ALA A 396 12.90 30.54 7.32
CA ALA A 396 14.28 30.66 7.78
C ALA A 396 15.08 31.70 6.97
N ILE A 397 14.97 31.70 5.63
CA ILE A 397 15.63 32.69 4.78
C ILE A 397 15.22 34.11 5.15
N ILE A 398 13.92 34.38 5.29
CA ILE A 398 13.41 35.73 5.60
C ILE A 398 13.91 36.20 6.97
N VAL A 399 13.85 35.32 7.98
CA VAL A 399 14.30 35.64 9.35
C VAL A 399 15.80 35.93 9.36
N ILE A 400 16.61 35.10 8.69
CA ILE A 400 18.06 35.31 8.60
C ILE A 400 18.36 36.59 7.83
N MET A 401 17.68 36.82 6.70
CA MET A 401 17.86 38.00 5.85
C MET A 401 17.58 39.28 6.62
N ASN A 402 16.47 39.36 7.35
CA ASN A 402 16.12 40.53 8.17
C ASN A 402 17.18 40.77 9.26
N THR A 403 17.62 39.70 9.92
CA THR A 403 18.63 39.79 10.99
C THR A 403 19.99 40.24 10.44
N LEU A 404 20.45 39.66 9.33
CA LEU A 404 21.71 40.04 8.69
C LEU A 404 21.66 41.46 8.10
N SER A 405 20.50 41.89 7.59
CA SER A 405 20.30 43.26 7.09
C SER A 405 20.47 44.28 8.21
N MET A 406 19.86 44.02 9.36
CA MET A 406 20.05 44.87 10.55
C MET A 406 21.51 44.90 10.97
N ALA A 407 22.17 43.74 11.04
CA ALA A 407 23.58 43.65 11.40
C ALA A 407 24.52 44.37 10.42
N ALA A 408 24.13 44.51 9.15
CA ALA A 408 24.87 45.28 8.14
C ALA A 408 24.70 46.80 8.31
N ILE A 409 23.49 47.26 8.65
CA ILE A 409 23.20 48.69 8.87
C ILE A 409 23.94 49.22 10.10
N GLU A 410 24.01 48.43 11.18
CA GLU A 410 24.72 48.84 12.39
C GLU A 410 26.25 48.92 12.21
N ARG A 411 26.80 48.27 11.17
CA ARG A 411 28.23 48.30 10.83
C ARG A 411 28.55 49.28 9.70
N VAL A 412 27.63 50.19 9.36
CA VAL A 412 27.82 51.19 8.29
C VAL A 412 29.09 52.02 8.50
N ALA A 413 29.32 52.53 9.71
CA ALA A 413 30.50 53.33 10.03
C ALA A 413 31.82 52.55 9.80
N GLU A 414 31.85 51.29 10.23
CA GLU A 414 33.02 50.42 10.07
C GLU A 414 33.30 50.07 8.60
N ILE A 415 32.25 49.74 7.85
CA ILE A 415 32.34 49.44 6.42
C ILE A 415 32.79 50.69 5.64
N GLY A 416 32.26 51.85 6.00
CA GLY A 416 32.66 53.14 5.43
C GLY A 416 34.13 53.46 5.66
N MET A 417 34.62 53.28 6.90
CA MET A 417 36.04 53.47 7.23
C MET A 417 36.94 52.49 6.47
N MET A 418 36.58 51.20 6.41
CA MET A 418 37.34 50.21 5.64
C MET A 418 37.41 50.60 4.16
N ARG A 419 36.30 51.08 3.58
CA ARG A 419 36.26 51.56 2.19
C ARG A 419 37.06 52.84 1.97
N ALA A 420 37.10 53.76 2.95
CA ALA A 420 37.91 54.98 2.90
C ALA A 420 39.42 54.68 2.90
N VAL A 421 39.85 53.65 3.62
CA VAL A 421 41.24 53.18 3.68
C VAL A 421 41.63 52.34 2.44
N GLY A 422 40.69 52.06 1.54
CA GLY A 422 40.95 51.41 0.25
C GLY A 422 40.41 49.98 0.09
N ALA A 423 39.58 49.49 1.02
CA ALA A 423 38.96 48.17 0.86
C ALA A 423 38.01 48.13 -0.36
N GLN A 424 38.24 47.16 -1.24
CA GLN A 424 37.42 46.97 -2.44
C GLN A 424 36.03 46.38 -2.09
N LYS A 425 35.04 46.64 -2.94
CA LYS A 425 33.66 46.13 -2.77
C LYS A 425 33.60 44.60 -2.57
N TRP A 426 34.46 43.83 -3.26
CA TRP A 426 34.51 42.38 -3.11
C TRP A 426 35.12 41.93 -1.78
N PHE A 427 35.99 42.75 -1.17
CA PHE A 427 36.56 42.45 0.14
C PHE A 427 35.48 42.46 1.22
N VAL A 428 34.59 43.46 1.19
CA VAL A 428 33.40 43.54 2.06
C VAL A 428 32.48 42.33 1.83
N THR A 429 32.22 41.97 0.56
CA THR A 429 31.42 40.78 0.23
C THR A 429 32.02 39.49 0.81
N LYS A 430 33.33 39.24 0.60
CA LYS A 430 33.97 38.02 1.11
C LYS A 430 34.03 37.99 2.64
N MET A 431 34.18 39.16 3.29
CA MET A 431 34.11 39.26 4.75
C MET A 431 32.73 38.78 5.26
N PHE A 432 31.64 39.37 4.77
CA PHE A 432 30.28 38.96 5.14
C PHE A 432 30.00 37.48 4.84
N LEU A 433 30.36 37.02 3.64
CA LEU A 433 30.16 35.62 3.24
C LEU A 433 30.92 34.67 4.18
N SER A 434 32.16 35.01 4.57
CA SER A 434 32.96 34.20 5.48
C SER A 434 32.42 34.21 6.92
N GLU A 435 31.85 35.31 7.40
CA GLU A 435 31.18 35.37 8.71
C GLU A 435 29.97 34.44 8.74
N THR A 436 29.09 34.55 7.75
CA THR A 436 27.91 33.69 7.69
C THR A 436 28.28 32.24 7.44
N PHE A 437 29.32 31.97 6.64
CA PHE A 437 29.80 30.60 6.44
C PHE A 437 30.27 29.97 7.75
N ILE A 438 31.04 30.69 8.58
CA ILE A 438 31.47 30.18 9.89
C ILE A 438 30.24 29.89 10.78
N LEU A 439 29.28 30.81 10.83
CA LEU A 439 28.06 30.63 11.62
C LEU A 439 27.24 29.42 11.12
N SER A 440 27.03 29.30 9.82
CA SER A 440 26.29 28.21 9.19
C SER A 440 26.99 26.86 9.39
N PHE A 441 28.31 26.82 9.24
CA PHE A 441 29.08 25.60 9.47
C PHE A 441 28.98 25.12 10.92
N ILE A 442 29.10 26.02 11.90
CA ILE A 442 29.05 25.65 13.33
C ILE A 442 27.62 25.36 13.77
N PHE A 443 26.71 26.33 13.61
CA PHE A 443 25.35 26.21 14.14
C PHE A 443 24.44 25.39 13.23
N GLY A 444 24.52 25.56 11.92
CA GLY A 444 23.78 24.73 10.98
C GLY A 444 24.28 23.29 10.99
N GLY A 445 25.61 23.07 11.06
CA GLY A 445 26.19 21.75 11.26
C GLY A 445 25.74 21.10 12.58
N ALA A 446 25.74 21.87 13.69
CA ALA A 446 25.19 21.39 14.96
C ALA A 446 23.68 21.09 14.86
N GLY A 447 22.91 21.88 14.12
CA GLY A 447 21.48 21.65 13.88
C GLY A 447 21.23 20.34 13.16
N ILE A 448 22.01 20.04 12.12
CA ILE A 448 21.95 18.76 11.41
C ILE A 448 22.32 17.62 12.37
N LEU A 449 23.44 17.72 13.08
CA LEU A 449 23.90 16.67 14.00
C LEU A 449 22.88 16.39 15.10
N ILE A 450 22.34 17.42 15.75
CA ILE A 450 21.32 17.26 16.78
C ILE A 450 20.03 16.72 16.17
N GLY A 451 19.64 17.16 14.97
CA GLY A 451 18.50 16.61 14.24
C GLY A 451 18.63 15.11 14.02
N ILE A 452 19.81 14.64 13.58
CA ILE A 452 20.09 13.21 13.40
C ILE A 452 19.99 12.47 14.73
N ILE A 453 20.62 12.99 15.79
CA ILE A 453 20.56 12.38 17.14
C ILE A 453 19.11 12.29 17.62
N THR A 454 18.31 13.33 17.41
CA THR A 454 16.89 13.33 17.76
C THR A 454 16.11 12.29 16.95
N CYS A 455 16.33 12.16 15.64
CA CYS A 455 15.66 11.13 14.84
C CYS A 455 16.01 9.70 15.31
N ILE A 456 17.30 9.44 15.61
CA ILE A 456 17.74 8.15 16.14
C ILE A 456 17.11 7.90 17.52
N ALA A 457 17.10 8.90 18.39
CA ALA A 457 16.48 8.80 19.71
C ALA A 457 14.97 8.54 19.62
N LEU A 458 14.25 9.24 18.74
CA LEU A 458 12.82 9.05 18.51
C LEU A 458 12.51 7.64 17.99
N SER A 459 13.32 7.15 17.05
CA SER A 459 13.19 5.79 16.51
C SER A 459 13.43 4.73 17.60
N ALA A 460 14.42 4.96 18.47
CA ALA A 460 14.73 4.05 19.58
C ALA A 460 13.71 4.09 20.72
N MET A 461 13.04 5.22 20.93
CA MET A 461 11.98 5.36 21.94
C MET A 461 10.71 4.59 21.58
N GLY A 462 10.53 4.18 20.33
CA GLY A 462 9.39 3.36 19.90
C GLY A 462 8.05 4.01 20.23
N ILE A 463 7.90 5.31 19.96
CA ILE A 463 6.67 6.06 20.27
C ILE A 463 5.50 5.39 19.54
N ALA A 464 4.60 4.80 20.31
CA ALA A 464 3.43 4.13 19.79
C ALA A 464 2.50 5.16 19.11
N VAL A 465 2.12 4.88 17.87
CA VAL A 465 1.20 5.66 17.05
C VAL A 465 -0.15 4.94 16.95
N SER A 466 -0.40 3.98 17.84
CA SER A 466 -1.44 2.96 17.72
C SER A 466 -2.87 3.50 17.60
N GLU A 467 -3.11 4.77 17.94
CA GLU A 467 -4.44 5.38 17.83
C GLU A 467 -4.74 5.95 16.43
N ASN A 468 -3.74 6.14 15.57
CA ASN A 468 -3.96 6.67 14.21
C ASN A 468 -3.36 5.75 13.16
N GLU A 469 -4.21 4.87 12.62
CA GLU A 469 -3.81 3.87 11.62
C GLU A 469 -3.24 4.48 10.34
N LEU A 470 -3.66 5.69 9.96
CA LEU A 470 -3.09 6.39 8.80
C LEU A 470 -1.61 6.70 9.00
N VAL A 471 -1.21 7.00 10.24
CA VAL A 471 0.19 7.27 10.57
C VAL A 471 0.96 5.95 10.70
N SER A 472 0.37 4.91 11.30
CA SER A 472 0.95 3.55 11.31
C SER A 472 1.23 3.02 9.90
N LEU A 473 0.32 3.30 8.95
CA LEU A 473 0.46 2.99 7.52
C LEU A 473 1.72 3.62 6.92
N MET A 474 1.95 4.90 7.22
CA MET A 474 3.09 5.64 6.68
C MET A 474 4.41 5.14 7.27
N PHE A 475 4.48 4.88 8.58
CA PHE A 475 5.75 4.62 9.27
C PHE A 475 6.14 3.14 9.43
N GLY A 476 5.42 2.20 8.80
CA GLY A 476 5.88 0.80 8.75
C GLY A 476 5.37 -0.10 9.89
N GLY A 477 4.53 0.43 10.79
CA GLY A 477 4.00 -0.29 11.95
C GLY A 477 3.55 0.65 13.07
N ASP A 478 3.37 0.08 14.26
CA ASP A 478 2.82 0.78 15.42
C ASP A 478 3.71 1.89 15.99
N THR A 479 4.92 2.09 15.47
CA THR A 479 5.90 3.05 16.01
C THR A 479 6.31 4.10 15.00
N PHE A 480 6.48 5.33 15.47
CA PHE A 480 7.00 6.43 14.66
C PHE A 480 8.51 6.27 14.42
N ASN A 481 8.90 5.97 13.17
CA ASN A 481 10.27 5.63 12.80
C ASN A 481 10.86 6.58 11.73
N PRO A 482 11.37 7.76 12.11
CA PRO A 482 12.04 8.67 11.17
C PRO A 482 13.41 8.11 10.74
N ILE A 483 13.61 7.93 9.44
CA ILE A 483 14.81 7.30 8.89
C ILE A 483 15.79 8.36 8.37
N VAL A 484 17.02 8.30 8.89
CA VAL A 484 18.13 9.14 8.40
C VAL A 484 19.01 8.32 7.47
N THR A 485 18.96 8.60 6.17
CA THR A 485 19.86 8.00 5.18
C THR A 485 21.08 8.90 4.94
N PRO A 486 22.23 8.36 4.48
CA PRO A 486 23.38 9.18 4.07
C PRO A 486 23.02 10.21 3.00
N TRP A 487 22.07 9.88 2.12
CA TRP A 487 21.56 10.79 1.11
C TRP A 487 20.85 12.00 1.74
N ASN A 488 20.06 11.79 2.78
CA ASN A 488 19.40 12.88 3.51
C ASN A 488 20.41 13.83 4.18
N MET A 489 21.56 13.32 4.61
CA MET A 489 22.63 14.17 5.15
C MET A 489 23.23 15.09 4.08
N VAL A 490 23.52 14.54 2.89
CA VAL A 490 24.01 15.33 1.75
C VAL A 490 22.99 16.39 1.35
N LEU A 491 21.72 16.00 1.27
CA LEU A 491 20.62 16.90 0.93
C LEU A 491 20.42 17.99 2.00
N GLY A 492 20.55 17.66 3.29
CA GLY A 492 20.50 18.63 4.39
C GLY A 492 21.65 19.66 4.34
N ILE A 493 22.88 19.20 4.06
CA ILE A 493 24.05 20.10 3.88
C ILE A 493 23.84 21.00 2.66
N LEU A 494 23.32 20.45 1.56
CA LEU A 494 22.99 21.22 0.35
C LEU A 494 21.93 22.28 0.66
N GLN A 495 20.81 21.90 1.29
CA GLN A 495 19.74 22.81 1.68
C GLN A 495 20.26 23.93 2.58
N LEU A 496 21.01 23.61 3.64
CA LEU A 496 21.64 24.60 4.52
C LEU A 496 22.53 25.57 3.74
N SER A 497 23.34 25.05 2.80
CA SER A 497 24.21 25.87 1.96
C SER A 497 23.38 26.83 1.09
N VAL A 498 22.29 26.36 0.49
CA VAL A 498 21.38 27.18 -0.31
C VAL A 498 20.69 28.25 0.55
N VAL A 499 20.14 27.90 1.72
CA VAL A 499 19.55 28.87 2.68
C VAL A 499 20.56 29.97 2.99
N THR A 500 21.77 29.55 3.37
CA THR A 500 22.82 30.46 3.83
C THR A 500 23.20 31.45 2.72
N VAL A 501 23.39 30.97 1.49
CA VAL A 501 23.73 31.82 0.36
C VAL A 501 22.58 32.78 0.06
N LEU A 502 21.34 32.29 -0.08
CA LEU A 502 20.19 33.12 -0.41
C LEU A 502 19.91 34.20 0.64
N ALA A 503 20.01 33.86 1.93
CA ALA A 503 19.78 34.79 3.02
C ALA A 503 20.84 35.90 3.11
N VAL A 504 22.07 35.63 2.67
CA VAL A 504 23.19 36.60 2.70
C VAL A 504 23.19 37.55 1.51
N VAL A 505 22.67 37.12 0.35
CA VAL A 505 22.73 37.90 -0.90
C VAL A 505 22.17 39.31 -0.71
N TYR A 506 20.97 39.45 -0.13
CA TYR A 506 20.33 40.76 0.03
C TYR A 506 21.08 41.70 1.00
N PRO A 507 21.38 41.32 2.26
CA PRO A 507 22.15 42.13 3.19
C PRO A 507 23.52 42.55 2.63
N MET A 508 24.19 41.62 1.94
CA MET A 508 25.50 41.85 1.34
C MET A 508 25.44 42.89 0.22
N LEU A 509 24.38 42.87 -0.60
CA LEU A 509 24.17 43.88 -1.63
C LEU A 509 23.95 45.28 -1.04
N ILE A 510 23.22 45.38 0.08
CA ILE A 510 23.06 46.65 0.82
C ILE A 510 24.42 47.11 1.36
N ALA A 511 25.14 46.24 2.05
CA ALA A 511 26.45 46.54 2.64
C ALA A 511 27.47 47.03 1.60
N ARG A 512 27.45 46.42 0.40
CA ARG A 512 28.35 46.78 -0.72
C ARG A 512 28.05 48.17 -1.30
N LYS A 513 26.82 48.68 -1.16
CA LYS A 513 26.43 50.00 -1.69
C LYS A 513 26.90 51.16 -0.80
N ILE A 514 27.03 50.95 0.52
CA ILE A 514 27.43 51.96 1.51
C ILE A 514 28.71 52.69 1.09
N THR A 515 28.62 53.98 0.79
CA THR A 515 29.79 54.81 0.42
C THR A 515 30.51 55.38 1.66
N PRO A 516 31.81 55.72 1.56
CA PRO A 516 32.53 56.38 2.65
C PRO A 516 31.87 57.69 3.11
N LEU A 517 31.32 58.46 2.17
CA LEU A 517 30.64 59.72 2.46
C LEU A 517 29.34 59.51 3.24
N GLU A 518 28.50 58.55 2.82
CA GLU A 518 27.25 58.20 3.52
C GLU A 518 27.50 57.66 4.93
N ALA A 519 28.64 56.99 5.15
CA ALA A 519 28.99 56.47 6.46
C ALA A 519 29.42 57.57 7.43
N ILE A 520 30.13 58.60 6.96
CA ILE A 520 30.56 59.75 7.77
C ILE A 520 29.39 60.68 8.08
N SER A 521 28.40 60.78 7.20
CA SER A 521 27.22 61.64 7.41
C SER A 521 26.10 61.01 8.25
N ARG A 522 26.26 59.75 8.69
CA ARG A 522 25.25 59.00 9.46
C ARG A 522 25.53 58.94 10.96
N ASP A 523 26.74 59.31 11.38
CA ASP A 523 27.06 59.74 12.75
C ASP A 523 26.68 61.21 12.92
#